data_AF-A0A849K1J0-F1
#
_entry.id   AF-A0A849K1J0-F1
#
_cell.length_a   1.000
_cell.length_b   1.000
_cell.length_c   1.000
_cell.angle_alpha   90.00
_cell.angle_beta   90.00
_cell.angle_gamma   90.00
#
_symmetry.space_group_name_H-M   'P 1'
#
loop_
_entity.id
_entity.type
_entity.pdbx_description
1 polymer ?
#
loop_
_entity_poly.entity_id
_entity_poly.type
_entity_poly.pdbx_seq_one_letter_code
_entity_poly.pdbx_strand_id
1 'polypeptide(L)'
;MPILRPKTPSRKQGLDRPWEAGDSIPVPEAVHQDGESAWALWNEVAQQHDRRFADTAPMTRPPGMTPEDAAWAPTLPPPGTAAALKPQRRKEPEPLFTLEAAMLVARRNNRVCPRPQRWDEFTAMLPVRKTLRGVQPPPAAATGAAWAVTPPLTKRLCFREQIEWAERAGALECIMAFMQSLPEEEWLHMGES
;
A
#
# COMPACT_ATOMS: atom_id res chain seq x y z
N MET A 1 37.74 -17.98 -42.11
CA MET A 1 36.96 -19.11 -41.60
C MET A 1 36.48 -18.78 -40.18
N PRO A 2 35.31 -18.16 -39.98
CA PRO A 2 34.78 -17.96 -38.62
C PRO A 2 34.04 -19.22 -38.15
N ILE A 3 34.41 -19.70 -36.96
CA ILE A 3 33.89 -20.90 -36.31
C ILE A 3 32.48 -20.59 -35.76
N LEU A 4 31.45 -21.21 -36.34
CA LEU A 4 30.08 -21.17 -35.84
C LEU A 4 29.97 -22.04 -34.57
N ARG A 5 29.61 -21.43 -33.43
CA ARG A 5 29.25 -22.16 -32.21
C ARG A 5 27.83 -22.74 -32.37
N PRO A 6 27.56 -23.99 -31.94
CA PRO A 6 26.24 -24.59 -32.05
C PRO A 6 25.25 -23.94 -31.08
N LYS A 7 24.05 -23.60 -31.59
CA LYS A 7 22.89 -23.21 -30.77
C LYS A 7 22.34 -24.45 -30.06
N THR A 8 22.35 -24.44 -28.73
CA THR A 8 21.66 -25.45 -27.92
C THR A 8 20.14 -25.24 -28.04
N PRO A 9 19.34 -26.27 -28.36
CA PRO A 9 17.89 -26.11 -28.46
C PRO A 9 17.25 -26.00 -27.06
N SER A 10 16.46 -24.95 -26.84
CA SER A 10 15.57 -24.84 -25.67
C SER A 10 14.54 -25.97 -25.67
N ARG A 11 14.61 -26.82 -24.64
CA ARG A 11 13.68 -27.92 -24.41
C ARG A 11 12.36 -27.33 -23.88
N LYS A 12 11.33 -27.25 -24.73
CA LYS A 12 9.95 -27.04 -24.29
C LYS A 12 9.49 -28.27 -23.51
N GLN A 13 9.69 -28.29 -22.19
CA GLN A 13 9.06 -29.26 -21.31
C GLN A 13 7.66 -28.74 -20.96
N GLY A 14 6.65 -29.55 -21.26
CA GLY A 14 5.24 -29.22 -21.11
C GLY A 14 4.86 -28.97 -19.65
N LEU A 15 3.97 -27.99 -19.48
CA LEU A 15 3.39 -27.54 -18.20
C LEU A 15 2.57 -28.61 -17.46
N ASP A 16 2.36 -29.80 -18.04
CA ASP A 16 1.54 -30.89 -17.49
C ASP A 16 2.31 -31.89 -16.62
N ARG A 17 3.60 -31.65 -16.34
CA ARG A 17 4.39 -32.57 -15.51
C ARG A 17 4.35 -32.14 -14.03
N PRO A 18 4.13 -33.08 -13.08
CA PRO A 18 4.21 -32.77 -11.66
C PRO A 18 5.64 -32.33 -11.29
N TRP A 19 5.73 -31.27 -10.49
CA TRP A 19 6.97 -30.63 -10.05
C TRP A 19 7.81 -31.57 -9.16
N GLU A 20 9.07 -31.82 -9.54
CA GLU A 20 10.03 -32.61 -8.75
C GLU A 20 11.01 -31.69 -7.99
N ALA A 21 11.50 -32.16 -6.84
CA ALA A 21 12.46 -31.42 -6.02
C ALA A 21 13.82 -31.30 -6.75
N GLY A 22 14.13 -30.12 -7.25
CA GLY A 22 15.31 -29.85 -8.09
C GLY A 22 14.97 -29.22 -9.45
N ASP A 23 13.68 -29.18 -9.81
CA ASP A 23 13.23 -28.50 -11.02
C ASP A 23 13.45 -26.98 -10.89
N SER A 24 14.04 -26.39 -11.94
CA SER A 24 14.17 -24.94 -12.04
C SER A 24 12.81 -24.34 -12.36
N ILE A 25 12.29 -23.50 -11.45
CA ILE A 25 11.07 -22.72 -11.65
C ILE A 25 11.20 -21.98 -12.99
N PRO A 26 10.27 -22.15 -13.96
CA PRO A 26 10.32 -21.39 -15.20
C PRO A 26 10.23 -19.92 -14.81
N VAL A 27 11.30 -19.18 -15.07
CA VAL A 27 11.28 -17.74 -14.94
C VAL A 27 10.29 -17.25 -15.98
N PRO A 28 9.15 -16.65 -15.61
CA PRO A 28 8.25 -16.09 -16.59
C PRO A 28 9.05 -15.07 -17.39
N GLU A 29 9.09 -15.25 -18.70
CA GLU A 29 9.72 -14.31 -19.61
C GLU A 29 8.99 -12.97 -19.43
N ALA A 30 9.65 -12.01 -18.80
CA ALA A 30 9.11 -10.68 -18.60
C ALA A 30 9.08 -9.99 -19.97
N VAL A 31 7.98 -10.20 -20.70
CA VAL A 31 7.72 -9.49 -21.94
C VAL A 31 7.39 -8.05 -21.55
N HIS A 32 8.36 -7.16 -21.74
CA HIS A 32 8.14 -5.72 -21.68
C HIS A 32 7.30 -5.33 -22.90
N GLN A 33 5.99 -5.31 -22.76
CA GLN A 33 5.12 -4.62 -23.70
C GLN A 33 5.15 -3.12 -23.39
N ASP A 34 5.21 -2.28 -24.42
CA ASP A 34 5.24 -0.83 -24.28
C ASP A 34 4.12 -0.31 -23.37
N GLY A 35 4.43 0.68 -22.53
CA GLY A 35 3.54 1.14 -21.44
C GLY A 35 2.16 1.64 -21.89
N GLU A 36 2.02 2.05 -23.16
CA GLU A 36 0.73 2.44 -23.75
C GLU A 36 -0.18 1.22 -24.03
N SER A 37 0.41 0.10 -24.45
CA SER A 37 -0.30 -1.15 -24.75
C SER A 37 -0.86 -1.80 -23.49
N ALA A 38 -0.16 -1.69 -22.37
CA ALA A 38 -0.64 -2.20 -21.07
C ALA A 38 -1.84 -1.40 -20.53
N TRP A 39 -1.84 -0.08 -20.73
CA TRP A 39 -2.97 0.79 -20.36
C TRP A 39 -4.20 0.56 -21.24
N ALA A 40 -4.00 0.34 -22.54
CA ALA A 40 -5.08 -0.01 -23.45
C ALA A 40 -5.77 -1.33 -23.07
N LEU A 41 -4.97 -2.36 -22.75
CA LEU A 41 -5.47 -3.66 -22.32
C LEU A 41 -6.25 -3.58 -21.00
N TRP A 42 -5.77 -2.76 -20.06
CA TRP A 42 -6.49 -2.54 -18.79
C TRP A 42 -7.84 -1.83 -19.01
N ASN A 43 -7.89 -0.80 -19.85
CA ASN A 43 -9.14 -0.10 -20.19
C ASN A 43 -10.14 -1.04 -20.90
N GLU A 44 -9.67 -1.91 -21.77
CA GLU A 44 -10.51 -2.89 -22.45
C GLU A 44 -11.14 -3.90 -21.47
N VAL A 45 -10.34 -4.44 -20.54
CA VAL A 45 -10.82 -5.36 -19.49
C VAL A 45 -11.81 -4.66 -18.57
N ALA A 46 -11.55 -3.41 -18.17
CA ALA A 46 -12.47 -2.62 -17.36
C ALA A 46 -13.82 -2.39 -18.07
N GLN A 47 -13.80 -2.04 -19.36
CA GLN A 47 -15.02 -1.88 -20.16
C GLN A 47 -15.79 -3.19 -20.35
N GLN A 48 -15.08 -4.32 -20.49
CA GLN A 48 -15.74 -5.64 -20.53
C GLN A 48 -16.43 -5.98 -19.21
N HIS A 49 -15.85 -5.59 -18.08
CA HIS A 49 -16.46 -5.76 -16.77
C HIS A 49 -17.68 -4.86 -16.58
N ASP A 50 -17.61 -3.59 -16.96
CA ASP A 50 -18.74 -2.67 -16.87
C ASP A 50 -19.91 -3.12 -17.76
N ARG A 51 -19.62 -3.63 -18.98
CA ARG A 51 -20.65 -4.17 -19.88
C ARG A 51 -21.39 -5.40 -19.34
N ARG A 52 -20.79 -6.16 -18.41
CA ARG A 52 -21.44 -7.34 -17.80
C ARG A 52 -22.51 -6.96 -16.77
N PHE A 53 -22.46 -5.74 -16.24
CA PHE A 53 -23.51 -5.24 -15.40
C PHE A 53 -24.48 -4.46 -16.29
N ALA A 54 -25.63 -5.06 -16.60
CA ALA A 54 -26.74 -4.28 -17.15
C ALA A 54 -27.07 -3.15 -16.17
N ASP A 55 -27.52 -1.99 -16.66
CA ASP A 55 -28.10 -0.93 -15.83
C ASP A 55 -29.16 -1.55 -14.92
N THR A 56 -28.80 -1.76 -13.66
CA THR A 56 -29.72 -2.26 -12.65
C THR A 56 -30.60 -1.09 -12.27
N ALA A 57 -31.59 -0.80 -13.12
CA ALA A 57 -32.68 0.08 -12.74
C ALA A 57 -33.29 -0.52 -11.45
N PRO A 58 -33.34 0.23 -10.34
CA PRO A 58 -33.90 -0.29 -9.11
C PRO A 58 -35.36 -0.67 -9.39
N MET A 59 -35.64 -1.97 -9.29
CA MET A 59 -36.95 -2.54 -9.51
C MET A 59 -37.88 -2.02 -8.42
N THR A 60 -38.48 -0.86 -8.68
CA THR A 60 -39.21 -0.06 -7.68
C THR A 60 -40.59 -0.64 -7.40
N ARG A 61 -41.00 -1.70 -8.11
CA ARG A 61 -42.33 -2.30 -7.94
C ARG A 61 -42.36 -3.77 -8.35
N PRO A 62 -42.73 -4.69 -7.45
CA PRO A 62 -43.09 -6.06 -7.81
C PRO A 62 -44.35 -6.06 -8.72
N PRO A 63 -44.42 -6.91 -9.75
CA PRO A 63 -45.61 -7.03 -10.59
C PRO A 63 -46.79 -7.55 -9.75
N GLY A 64 -47.90 -6.80 -9.75
CA GLY A 64 -49.15 -7.18 -9.06
C GLY A 64 -49.48 -6.38 -7.79
N MET A 65 -48.63 -5.44 -7.36
CA MET A 65 -48.87 -4.66 -6.13
C MET A 65 -49.55 -3.31 -6.45
N THR A 66 -50.66 -2.99 -5.78
CA THR A 66 -51.36 -1.70 -5.89
C THR A 66 -50.52 -0.58 -5.24
N PRO A 67 -50.68 0.71 -5.63
CA PRO A 67 -49.86 1.79 -5.08
C PRO A 67 -50.11 2.03 -3.58
N GLU A 68 -51.27 1.63 -3.08
CA GLU A 68 -51.65 1.69 -1.67
C GLU A 68 -51.00 0.58 -0.84
N ASP A 69 -50.87 -0.64 -1.38
CA ASP A 69 -50.17 -1.75 -0.70
C ASP A 69 -48.65 -1.52 -0.57
N ALA A 70 -48.05 -0.79 -1.52
CA ALA A 70 -46.61 -0.48 -1.50
C ALA A 70 -46.23 0.57 -0.44
N ALA A 71 -47.19 1.44 -0.04
CA ALA A 71 -46.95 2.52 0.91
C ALA A 71 -46.91 2.06 2.38
N TRP A 72 -47.45 0.88 2.67
CA TRP A 72 -47.58 0.34 4.03
C TRP A 72 -46.77 -0.92 4.29
N ALA A 73 -45.95 -1.38 3.34
CA ALA A 73 -45.13 -2.57 3.51
C ALA A 73 -44.10 -2.35 4.63
N PRO A 74 -44.24 -2.99 5.80
CA PRO A 74 -43.20 -2.96 6.82
C PRO A 74 -41.98 -3.65 6.23
N THR A 75 -40.81 -3.03 6.28
CA THR A 75 -39.54 -3.66 5.91
C THR A 75 -39.19 -4.72 6.95
N LEU A 76 -39.95 -5.82 6.96
CA LEU A 76 -39.60 -7.00 7.72
C LEU A 76 -38.57 -7.77 6.89
N PRO A 77 -37.37 -8.01 7.42
CA PRO A 77 -36.42 -8.89 6.76
C PRO A 77 -37.06 -10.28 6.60
N PRO A 78 -36.77 -10.99 5.50
CA PRO A 78 -37.37 -12.29 5.22
C PRO A 78 -37.12 -13.27 6.38
N PRO A 79 -38.13 -14.05 6.80
CA PRO A 79 -37.95 -15.07 7.83
C PRO A 79 -37.05 -16.18 7.27
N GLY A 80 -35.76 -16.11 7.62
CA GLY A 80 -34.74 -17.05 7.13
C GLY A 80 -33.35 -16.44 6.97
N THR A 81 -33.19 -15.11 6.99
CA THR A 81 -31.87 -14.45 6.95
C THR A 81 -31.32 -14.09 8.33
N ALA A 82 -31.82 -14.74 9.39
CA ALA A 82 -31.02 -14.91 10.60
C ALA A 82 -29.99 -16.03 10.38
N ALA A 83 -29.19 -15.90 9.31
CA ALA A 83 -27.89 -16.53 9.30
C ALA A 83 -27.20 -15.95 10.53
N ALA A 84 -27.02 -16.80 11.55
CA ALA A 84 -26.33 -16.46 12.78
C ALA A 84 -25.12 -15.61 12.39
N LEU A 85 -25.19 -14.31 12.69
CA LEU A 85 -24.03 -13.44 12.63
C LEU A 85 -23.05 -14.11 13.57
N LYS A 86 -22.11 -14.87 12.99
CA LYS A 86 -20.95 -15.38 13.73
C LYS A 86 -20.48 -14.17 14.51
N PRO A 87 -20.36 -14.24 15.85
CA PRO A 87 -19.95 -13.09 16.63
C PRO A 87 -18.67 -12.59 15.97
N GLN A 88 -18.77 -11.44 15.29
CA GLN A 88 -17.62 -10.79 14.72
C GLN A 88 -16.78 -10.52 15.95
N ARG A 89 -15.68 -11.28 16.07
CA ARG A 89 -14.69 -11.14 17.12
C ARG A 89 -14.46 -9.64 17.20
N ARG A 90 -14.93 -9.01 18.29
CA ARG A 90 -14.84 -7.56 18.47
C ARG A 90 -13.39 -7.24 18.14
N LYS A 91 -13.15 -6.54 17.02
CA LYS A 91 -11.81 -6.11 16.64
C LYS A 91 -11.32 -5.39 17.89
N GLU A 92 -10.25 -5.90 18.50
CA GLU A 92 -9.63 -5.21 19.62
C GLU A 92 -9.47 -3.75 19.22
N PRO A 93 -9.71 -2.79 20.13
CA PRO A 93 -9.61 -1.38 19.79
C PRO A 93 -8.25 -1.17 19.14
N GLU A 94 -8.26 -0.88 17.84
CA GLU A 94 -7.04 -0.66 17.06
C GLU A 94 -6.22 0.39 17.82
N PRO A 95 -4.90 0.18 17.99
CA PRO A 95 -4.08 1.16 18.68
C PRO A 95 -4.31 2.51 18.02
N LEU A 96 -4.62 3.54 18.81
CA LEU A 96 -4.95 4.88 18.29
C LEU A 96 -3.83 5.43 17.38
N PHE A 97 -2.61 4.93 17.57
CA PHE A 97 -1.42 5.29 16.82
C PHE A 97 -0.75 4.03 16.26
N THR A 98 -1.06 3.68 15.02
CA THR A 98 -0.43 2.58 14.29
C THR A 98 0.70 3.07 13.38
N LEU A 99 1.67 2.20 13.09
CA LEU A 99 2.72 2.48 12.11
C LEU A 99 2.12 2.87 10.75
N GLU A 100 1.06 2.17 10.32
CA GLU A 100 0.37 2.46 9.07
C GLU A 100 -0.22 3.87 9.05
N ALA A 101 -0.86 4.30 10.14
CA ALA A 101 -1.38 5.66 10.28
C ALA A 101 -0.26 6.71 10.18
N ALA A 102 0.87 6.48 10.87
CA ALA A 102 2.04 7.36 10.79
C ALA A 102 2.60 7.46 9.36
N MET A 103 2.67 6.32 8.65
CA MET A 103 3.11 6.25 7.27
C MET A 103 2.16 6.95 6.29
N LEU A 104 0.84 6.92 6.55
CA LEU A 104 -0.15 7.66 5.78
C LEU A 104 0.02 9.18 5.97
N VAL A 105 0.23 9.64 7.20
CA VAL A 105 0.50 11.07 7.48
C VAL A 105 1.78 11.53 6.78
N ALA A 106 2.84 10.72 6.84
CA ALA A 106 4.13 11.00 6.22
C ALA A 106 4.09 11.10 4.68
N ARG A 107 3.15 10.42 4.03
CA ARG A 107 3.02 10.38 2.55
C ARG A 107 1.88 11.23 2.00
N ARG A 108 1.07 11.82 2.88
CA ARG A 108 -0.05 12.69 2.49
C ARG A 108 0.45 13.80 1.56
N ASN A 109 -0.37 14.26 0.62
CA ASN A 109 -0.04 15.38 -0.28
C ASN A 109 1.30 15.22 -1.04
N ASN A 110 1.75 14.00 -1.33
CA ASN A 110 3.06 13.73 -1.96
C ASN A 110 4.28 14.18 -1.13
N ARG A 111 4.12 14.29 0.19
CA ARG A 111 5.22 14.54 1.13
C ARG A 111 6.32 13.46 1.02
N VAL A 112 7.56 13.89 1.19
CA VAL A 112 8.77 13.05 1.15
C VAL A 112 9.29 12.86 2.56
N CYS A 113 9.55 13.98 3.24
CA CYS A 113 10.12 14.10 4.57
C CYS A 113 9.93 15.54 5.06
N PRO A 114 10.08 15.83 6.37
CA PRO A 114 10.16 17.21 6.85
C PRO A 114 11.38 17.95 6.26
N ARG A 115 11.35 19.27 6.21
CA ARG A 115 12.49 20.12 5.85
C ARG A 115 13.65 19.93 6.84
N PRO A 116 14.90 20.25 6.45
CA PRO A 116 16.09 19.92 7.24
C PRO A 116 16.01 20.32 8.72
N GLN A 117 15.57 21.55 8.99
CA GLN A 117 15.46 22.09 10.36
C GLN A 117 14.52 21.24 11.23
N ARG A 118 13.35 20.91 10.69
CA ARG A 118 12.35 20.08 11.38
C ARG A 118 12.73 18.61 11.44
N TRP A 119 13.50 18.14 10.47
CA TRP A 119 14.00 16.77 10.47
C TRP A 119 15.12 16.57 11.51
N ASP A 120 15.95 17.59 11.78
CA ASP A 120 16.89 17.55 12.91
C ASP A 120 16.14 17.48 14.25
N GLU A 121 15.10 18.29 14.44
CA GLU A 121 14.20 18.22 15.63
C GLU A 121 13.57 16.83 15.77
N PHE A 122 13.04 16.30 14.67
CA PHE A 122 12.47 14.95 14.62
C PHE A 122 13.46 13.88 15.07
N THR A 123 14.69 13.95 14.56
CA THR A 123 15.74 12.96 14.87
C THR A 123 16.18 13.06 16.33
N ALA A 124 16.24 14.27 16.89
CA ALA A 124 16.56 14.51 18.29
C ALA A 124 15.51 13.93 19.26
N MET A 125 14.25 13.81 18.83
CA MET A 125 13.19 13.17 19.63
C MET A 125 13.24 11.64 19.61
N LEU A 126 14.01 11.03 18.71
CA LEU A 126 14.09 9.56 18.62
C LEU A 126 14.93 9.01 19.79
N PRO A 127 14.35 8.13 20.62
CA PRO A 127 15.09 7.54 21.72
C PRO A 127 16.15 6.56 21.21
N VAL A 128 17.29 6.55 21.92
CA VAL A 128 18.33 5.55 21.71
C VAL A 128 17.86 4.21 22.28
N ARG A 129 17.99 3.13 21.50
CA ARG A 129 17.48 1.81 21.90
C ARG A 129 18.60 0.96 22.51
N LYS A 130 18.32 0.38 23.67
CA LYS A 130 19.18 -0.63 24.29
C LYS A 130 18.69 -2.01 23.84
N THR A 131 19.53 -2.74 23.13
CA THR A 131 19.27 -4.11 22.68
C THR A 131 20.21 -5.08 23.39
N LEU A 132 19.94 -6.38 23.31
CA LEU A 132 20.87 -7.41 23.82
C LEU A 132 22.26 -7.35 23.16
N ARG A 133 22.36 -6.75 21.96
CA ARG A 133 23.62 -6.52 21.23
C ARG A 133 24.28 -5.18 21.56
N GLY A 134 23.77 -4.45 22.55
CA GLY A 134 24.26 -3.13 22.96
C GLY A 134 23.32 -1.99 22.57
N VAL A 135 23.86 -0.77 22.63
CA VAL A 135 23.13 0.48 22.34
C VAL A 135 23.14 0.72 20.83
N GLN A 136 21.96 0.75 20.21
CA GLN A 136 21.80 1.06 18.79
C GLN A 136 21.26 2.49 18.65
N PRO A 137 21.97 3.38 17.93
CA PRO A 137 21.48 4.72 17.65
C PRO A 137 20.36 4.69 16.59
N PRO A 138 19.47 5.70 16.58
CA PRO A 138 18.49 5.85 15.51
C PRO A 138 19.18 6.09 14.15
N PRO A 139 18.49 5.81 13.03
CA PRO A 139 18.99 6.18 11.70
C PRO A 139 19.25 7.69 11.65
N ALA A 140 20.46 8.08 11.23
CA ALA A 140 20.82 9.49 11.11
C ALA A 140 20.05 10.15 9.97
N ALA A 141 19.46 11.32 10.22
CA ALA A 141 18.85 12.12 9.16
C ALA A 141 19.91 12.64 8.19
N ALA A 142 19.54 12.74 6.92
CA ALA A 142 20.41 13.27 5.88
C ALA A 142 20.44 14.81 5.90
N THR A 143 20.84 15.44 7.01
CA THR A 143 20.84 16.90 7.16
C THR A 143 22.18 17.56 6.79
N GLY A 144 22.19 18.90 6.69
CA GLY A 144 23.37 19.68 6.32
C GLY A 144 23.85 19.45 4.87
N ALA A 145 25.15 19.24 4.67
CA ALA A 145 25.74 19.04 3.34
C ALA A 145 25.22 17.77 2.63
N ALA A 146 24.85 16.74 3.40
CA ALA A 146 24.28 15.51 2.86
C ALA A 146 22.88 15.74 2.25
N TRP A 147 22.15 16.77 2.71
CA TRP A 147 20.81 17.08 2.22
C TRP A 147 20.78 17.38 0.73
N ALA A 148 21.69 18.22 0.25
CA ALA A 148 21.71 18.71 -1.12
C ALA A 148 22.08 17.62 -2.13
N VAL A 149 22.89 16.64 -1.71
CA VAL A 149 23.35 15.54 -2.57
C VAL A 149 22.43 14.31 -2.53
N THR A 150 21.54 14.22 -1.54
CA THR A 150 20.67 13.06 -1.36
C THR A 150 19.40 13.21 -2.20
N PRO A 151 19.09 12.26 -3.12
CA PRO A 151 17.86 12.31 -3.91
C PRO A 151 16.60 12.25 -3.03
N PRO A 152 15.47 12.86 -3.45
CA PRO A 152 14.21 12.86 -2.68
C PRO A 152 13.73 11.46 -2.29
N LEU A 153 13.86 10.46 -3.17
CA LEU A 153 13.47 9.09 -2.85
C LEU A 153 14.28 8.49 -1.69
N THR A 154 15.58 8.75 -1.64
CA THR A 154 16.45 8.31 -0.55
C THR A 154 16.06 8.99 0.76
N LYS A 155 15.70 10.28 0.71
CA LYS A 155 15.19 11.02 1.88
C LYS A 155 13.91 10.37 2.43
N ARG A 156 12.96 10.01 1.56
CA ARG A 156 11.73 9.32 1.95
C ARG A 156 12.00 7.96 2.60
N LEU A 157 12.94 7.18 2.06
CA LEU A 157 13.32 5.89 2.63
C LEU A 157 13.90 6.05 4.04
N CYS A 158 14.82 6.99 4.22
CA CYS A 158 15.39 7.31 5.53
C CYS A 158 14.30 7.73 6.54
N PHE A 159 13.39 8.62 6.13
CA PHE A 159 12.29 9.05 7.00
C PHE A 159 11.37 7.89 7.40
N ARG A 160 11.04 6.98 6.47
CA ARG A 160 10.30 5.74 6.80
C ARG A 160 11.03 4.91 7.86
N GLU A 161 12.31 4.65 7.67
CA GLU A 161 13.10 3.83 8.59
C GLU A 161 13.14 4.43 10.00
N GLN A 162 13.13 5.76 10.11
CA GLN A 162 13.02 6.43 11.39
C GLN A 162 11.63 6.33 12.03
N ILE A 163 10.55 6.35 11.24
CA ILE A 163 9.20 6.09 11.77
C ILE A 163 9.10 4.64 12.29
N GLU A 164 9.62 3.68 11.54
CA GLU A 164 9.72 2.27 11.98
C GLU A 164 10.63 2.12 13.21
N TRP A 165 11.65 2.97 13.35
CA TRP A 165 12.46 3.03 14.57
C TRP A 165 11.64 3.53 15.76
N ALA A 166 10.87 4.62 15.57
CA ALA A 166 10.02 5.20 16.61
C ALA A 166 8.97 4.22 17.12
N GLU A 167 8.32 3.47 16.22
CA GLU A 167 7.38 2.41 16.58
C GLU A 167 8.06 1.35 17.46
N ARG A 168 9.18 0.78 17.00
CA ARG A 168 9.91 -0.24 17.76
C ARG A 168 10.47 0.29 19.09
N ALA A 169 10.65 1.59 19.22
CA ALA A 169 11.08 2.24 20.46
C ALA A 169 9.92 2.67 21.37
N GLY A 170 8.66 2.54 20.92
CA GLY A 170 7.49 3.00 21.67
C GLY A 170 7.30 4.52 21.71
N ALA A 171 7.96 5.27 20.82
CA ALA A 171 7.89 6.73 20.73
C ALA A 171 6.94 7.23 19.61
N LEU A 172 6.12 6.34 19.05
CA LEU A 172 5.29 6.62 17.88
C LEU A 172 4.26 7.73 18.13
N GLU A 173 3.68 7.78 19.33
CA GLU A 173 2.70 8.80 19.72
C GLU A 173 3.28 10.22 19.66
N CYS A 174 4.45 10.44 20.29
CA CYS A 174 5.14 11.73 20.28
C CYS A 174 5.48 12.15 18.85
N ILE A 175 5.97 11.20 18.05
CA ILE A 175 6.35 11.44 16.66
C ILE A 175 5.14 11.77 15.79
N MET A 176 4.01 11.08 15.98
CA MET A 176 2.78 11.37 15.27
C MET A 176 2.22 12.74 15.62
N ALA A 177 2.24 13.12 16.90
CA ALA A 177 1.82 14.45 17.34
C ALA A 177 2.69 15.54 16.67
N PHE A 178 4.00 15.33 16.61
CA PHE A 178 4.91 16.23 15.90
C PHE A 178 4.57 16.33 14.42
N MET A 179 4.42 15.21 13.71
CA MET A 179 4.08 15.23 12.28
C MET A 179 2.74 15.91 11.99
N GLN A 180 1.76 15.80 12.89
CA GLN A 180 0.47 16.48 12.75
C GLN A 180 0.56 17.99 13.05
N SER A 181 1.51 18.40 13.88
CA SER A 181 1.75 19.82 14.19
C SER A 181 2.51 20.57 13.10
N LEU A 182 3.21 19.85 12.21
CA LEU A 182 3.99 20.46 11.14
C LEU A 182 3.07 21.03 10.04
N PRO A 183 3.20 22.33 9.71
CA PRO A 183 2.48 22.94 8.60
C PRO A 183 3.04 22.42 7.26
N GLU A 184 2.28 22.52 6.16
CA GLU A 184 2.62 21.89 4.88
C GLU A 184 3.93 22.45 4.29
N GLU A 185 4.23 23.73 4.53
CA GLU A 185 5.41 24.44 4.05
C GLU A 185 6.72 23.91 4.63
N GLU A 186 6.63 23.24 5.77
CA GLU A 186 7.76 22.60 6.43
C GLU A 186 7.98 21.16 5.99
N TRP A 187 7.19 20.67 5.04
CA TRP A 187 7.44 19.40 4.35
C TRP A 187 8.19 19.63 3.04
N LEU A 188 8.97 18.62 2.64
CA LEU A 188 9.51 18.49 1.29
C LEU A 188 8.54 17.67 0.44
N HIS A 189 8.22 18.15 -0.75
CA HIS A 189 7.33 17.46 -1.70
C HIS A 189 8.10 16.82 -2.84
N MET A 190 7.52 15.78 -3.45
CA MET A 190 8.11 15.20 -4.66
C MET A 190 8.10 16.23 -5.79
N GLY A 191 9.28 16.49 -6.36
CA GLY A 191 9.47 17.48 -7.43
C GLY A 191 10.15 18.78 -6.97
N GLU A 192 10.28 18.99 -5.66
CA GLU A 192 11.12 20.05 -5.09
C GLU A 192 12.51 19.48 -4.78
N SER A 193 13.56 20.11 -5.32
CA SER A 193 14.97 19.71 -5.17
C SER A 193 15.80 20.81 -4.56
#